data_AF-A0A496B233-F1
#
_entry.id   AF-A0A496B233-F1
#
_cell.length_a   1.000
_cell.length_b   1.000
_cell.length_c   1.000
_cell.angle_alpha   90.00
_cell.angle_beta   90.00
_cell.angle_gamma   90.00
#
_symmetry.space_group_name_H-M   'P 1'
#
loop_
_entity.id
_entity.type
_entity.pdbx_description
1 polymer ?
#
loop_
_entity_poly.entity_id
_entity_poly.type
_entity_poly.pdbx_seq_one_letter_code
_entity_poly.pdbx_strand_id
1 'polypeptide(L)'
;MIPNITDMTSQQLLNWLLSIVDVEIFRSREQLIALLAADNPHEELEEEFREFFNGYYVLALELEEYEEVILGVIRQNDAFAHLNHRVEAVEAQRKSSPLGREARRMGLSVHGDPVPQIKVAALSPDEFRRFVHTLANWRLFVSRERLVKLMETDNRIKVLDRLRAEFYEFFVCYLELELFLENYDYDPDDGLELRPEFIESLKREEEYIRSGGKMFTLEEVAAELGISLNRSSVCE
;
A
#
# COMPACT_ATOMS: atom_id res chain seq x y z
N MET A 1 22.24 -1.29 4.21
CA MET A 1 22.14 -1.03 5.66
C MET A 1 21.54 0.35 5.78
N ILE A 2 20.25 0.41 6.07
CA ILE A 2 19.48 1.66 6.10
C ILE A 2 19.72 2.31 7.47
N PRO A 3 20.07 3.61 7.51
CA PRO A 3 20.35 4.27 8.78
C PRO A 3 19.11 4.26 9.67
N ASN A 4 19.30 3.90 10.93
CA ASN A 4 18.27 3.99 11.96
C ASN A 4 17.67 5.41 11.96
N ILE A 5 16.34 5.55 12.01
CA ILE A 5 15.64 6.85 12.04
C ILE A 5 16.18 7.76 13.16
N THR A 6 16.66 7.20 14.27
CA THR A 6 17.25 7.97 15.37
C THR A 6 18.60 8.58 15.01
N ASP A 7 19.31 7.99 14.06
CA ASP A 7 20.67 8.35 13.66
C ASP A 7 20.67 9.20 12.39
N MET A 8 19.50 9.40 11.77
CA MET A 8 19.35 10.29 10.63
C MET A 8 19.70 11.73 11.01
N THR A 9 20.54 12.35 10.20
CA THR A 9 20.72 13.81 10.23
C THR A 9 19.38 14.49 9.93
N SER A 10 19.26 15.76 10.32
CA SER A 10 18.07 16.57 10.04
C SER A 10 17.68 16.56 8.55
N GLN A 11 18.67 16.60 7.64
CA GLN A 11 18.41 16.57 6.20
C GLN A 11 17.94 15.20 5.73
N GLN A 12 18.51 14.11 6.25
CA GLN A 12 18.07 12.74 5.92
C GLN A 12 16.64 12.51 6.39
N LEU A 13 16.31 12.90 7.63
CA LEU A 13 14.97 12.81 8.17
C LEU A 13 13.98 13.59 7.31
N LEU A 14 14.31 14.83 6.91
CA LEU A 14 13.43 15.64 6.06
C LEU A 14 13.22 15.01 4.67
N ASN A 15 14.28 14.50 4.04
CA ASN A 15 14.18 13.86 2.73
C ASN A 15 13.32 12.59 2.80
N TRP A 16 13.48 11.80 3.86
CA TRP A 16 12.67 10.60 4.07
C TRP A 16 11.21 10.93 4.43
N LEU A 17 10.97 11.95 5.25
CA LEU A 17 9.61 12.41 5.51
C LEU A 17 8.92 12.92 4.23
N LEU A 18 9.66 13.59 3.33
CA LEU A 18 9.15 13.99 2.02
C LEU A 18 8.73 12.77 1.20
N SER A 19 9.55 11.70 1.15
CA SER A 19 9.16 10.48 0.42
C SER A 19 7.92 9.82 0.99
N ILE A 20 7.64 9.97 2.30
CA ILE A 20 6.43 9.47 2.95
C ILE A 20 5.22 10.36 2.68
N VAL A 21 5.34 11.69 2.80
CA VAL A 21 4.18 12.59 2.72
C VAL A 21 3.74 12.90 1.29
N ASP A 22 4.58 12.60 0.29
CA ASP A 22 4.30 12.81 -1.14
C ASP A 22 3.84 11.54 -1.87
N VAL A 23 3.57 10.45 -1.14
CA VAL A 23 3.00 9.20 -1.69
C VAL A 23 1.63 9.44 -2.32
N GLU A 24 1.32 8.69 -3.37
CA GLU A 24 0.12 8.89 -4.20
C GLU A 24 -1.21 8.74 -3.45
N ILE A 25 -1.24 7.95 -2.36
CA ILE A 25 -2.41 7.79 -1.49
C ILE A 25 -3.03 9.13 -1.08
N PHE A 26 -2.21 10.17 -0.85
CA PHE A 26 -2.71 11.48 -0.42
C PHE A 26 -3.42 12.23 -1.55
N ARG A 27 -2.98 12.04 -2.79
CA ARG A 27 -3.64 12.60 -3.98
C ARG A 27 -4.94 11.86 -4.24
N SER A 28 -4.88 10.52 -4.25
CA SER A 28 -6.05 9.67 -4.45
C SER A 28 -7.12 9.88 -3.40
N ARG A 29 -6.74 10.15 -2.15
CA ARG A 29 -7.70 10.52 -1.09
C ARG A 29 -8.51 11.76 -1.43
N GLU A 30 -7.90 12.81 -1.98
CA GLU A 30 -8.63 14.02 -2.38
C GLU A 30 -9.60 13.73 -3.53
N GLN A 31 -9.17 12.91 -4.49
CA GLN A 31 -10.01 12.47 -5.60
C GLN A 31 -11.20 11.64 -5.11
N LEU A 32 -10.98 10.67 -4.22
CA LEU A 32 -12.05 9.89 -3.60
C LEU A 32 -13.08 10.77 -2.88
N ILE A 33 -12.65 11.80 -2.16
CA ILE A 33 -13.58 12.72 -1.49
C ILE A 33 -14.40 13.51 -2.50
N ALA A 34 -13.76 14.01 -3.56
CA ALA A 34 -14.47 14.71 -4.62
C ALA A 34 -15.51 13.79 -5.28
N LEU A 35 -15.14 12.54 -5.59
CA LEU A 35 -16.03 11.56 -6.18
C LEU A 35 -17.21 11.22 -5.26
N LEU A 36 -16.94 10.99 -3.97
CA LEU A 36 -17.96 10.71 -2.95
C LEU A 36 -18.96 11.87 -2.81
N ALA A 37 -18.47 13.11 -2.81
CA ALA A 37 -19.29 14.32 -2.65
C ALA A 37 -20.18 14.60 -3.87
N ALA A 38 -19.70 14.26 -5.08
CA ALA A 38 -20.41 14.48 -6.33
C ALA A 38 -21.35 13.33 -6.74
N ASP A 39 -21.47 12.28 -5.91
CA ASP A 39 -22.38 11.15 -6.17
C ASP A 39 -22.05 10.40 -7.47
N ASN A 40 -20.76 10.26 -7.77
CA ASN A 40 -20.29 9.61 -8.99
C ASN A 40 -20.61 8.11 -9.03
N PRO A 41 -20.60 7.51 -10.24
CA PRO A 41 -20.82 6.08 -10.43
C PRO A 41 -19.86 5.21 -9.61
N HIS A 42 -20.30 3.99 -9.33
CA HIS A 42 -19.52 3.01 -8.59
C HIS A 42 -18.18 2.70 -9.27
N GLU A 43 -18.15 2.63 -10.61
CA GLU A 43 -16.94 2.28 -11.36
C GLU A 43 -15.82 3.34 -11.16
N GLU A 44 -16.16 4.63 -11.15
CA GLU A 44 -15.17 5.70 -10.92
C GLU A 44 -14.61 5.67 -9.50
N LEU A 45 -15.45 5.34 -8.51
CA LEU A 45 -15.01 5.15 -7.13
C LEU A 45 -14.12 3.93 -6.96
N GLU A 46 -14.41 2.84 -7.68
CA GLU A 46 -13.57 1.63 -7.68
C GLU A 46 -12.21 1.90 -8.30
N GLU A 47 -12.15 2.56 -9.46
CA GLU A 47 -10.88 2.89 -10.13
C GLU A 47 -9.96 3.71 -9.23
N GLU A 48 -10.47 4.82 -8.67
CA GLU A 48 -9.68 5.66 -7.77
C GLU A 48 -9.35 4.95 -6.44
N PHE A 49 -10.20 4.04 -5.98
CA PHE A 49 -9.88 3.20 -4.82
C PHE A 49 -8.69 2.27 -5.09
N ARG A 50 -8.49 1.79 -6.33
CA ARG A 50 -7.30 1.01 -6.70
C ARG A 50 -6.03 1.84 -6.56
N GLU A 51 -6.06 3.07 -7.08
CA GLU A 51 -4.93 4.01 -6.97
C GLU A 51 -4.63 4.36 -5.51
N PHE A 52 -5.69 4.58 -4.71
CA PHE A 52 -5.56 4.78 -3.28
C PHE A 52 -4.88 3.58 -2.60
N PHE A 53 -5.31 2.35 -2.91
CA PHE A 53 -4.75 1.15 -2.30
C PHE A 53 -3.30 0.90 -2.72
N ASN A 54 -2.96 1.13 -3.99
CA ASN A 54 -1.58 1.08 -4.49
C ASN A 54 -0.69 2.08 -3.75
N GLY A 55 -1.15 3.31 -3.60
CA GLY A 55 -0.45 4.33 -2.80
C GLY A 55 -0.31 3.91 -1.33
N TYR A 56 -1.32 3.28 -0.74
CA TYR A 56 -1.25 2.74 0.62
C TYR A 56 -0.21 1.63 0.75
N TYR A 57 -0.10 0.72 -0.23
CA TYR A 57 0.93 -0.31 -0.23
C TYR A 57 2.34 0.29 -0.22
N VAL A 58 2.60 1.28 -1.06
CA VAL A 58 3.89 2.00 -1.09
C VAL A 58 4.18 2.65 0.27
N LEU A 59 3.18 3.31 0.87
CA LEU A 59 3.32 3.90 2.19
C LEU A 59 3.64 2.84 3.27
N ALA A 60 2.95 1.70 3.23
CA ALA A 60 3.15 0.63 4.19
C ALA A 60 4.58 0.07 4.14
N LEU A 61 5.13 -0.14 2.95
CA LEU A 61 6.52 -0.60 2.77
C LEU A 61 7.52 0.36 3.41
N GLU A 62 7.37 1.66 3.18
CA GLU A 62 8.25 2.70 3.73
C GLU A 62 8.17 2.78 5.27
N LEU A 63 7.00 2.55 5.85
CA LEU A 63 6.79 2.68 7.30
C LEU A 63 7.15 1.40 8.07
N GLU A 64 6.79 0.22 7.55
CA GLU A 64 7.01 -1.06 8.23
C GLU A 64 8.50 -1.42 8.35
N GLU A 65 9.33 -0.93 7.42
CA GLU A 65 10.78 -1.07 7.50
C GLU A 65 11.37 -0.50 8.81
N TYR A 66 10.73 0.53 9.39
CA TYR A 66 11.18 1.19 10.61
C TYR A 66 10.30 0.90 11.82
N GLU A 67 9.32 0.00 11.71
CA GLU A 67 8.28 -0.21 12.73
C GLU A 67 8.88 -0.51 14.10
N GLU A 68 9.74 -1.52 14.22
CA GLU A 68 10.35 -1.92 15.50
C GLU A 68 11.12 -0.78 16.18
N VAL A 69 11.84 0.01 15.37
CA VAL A 69 12.62 1.14 15.86
C VAL A 69 11.71 2.25 16.37
N ILE A 70 10.67 2.61 15.61
CA ILE A 70 9.72 3.66 15.99
C ILE A 70 8.94 3.23 17.25
N LEU A 71 8.49 1.98 17.31
CA LEU A 71 7.82 1.42 18.48
C LEU A 71 8.74 1.45 19.71
N GLY A 72 10.03 1.13 19.53
CA GLY A 72 11.04 1.26 20.59
C GLY A 72 11.13 2.68 21.15
N VAL A 73 11.15 3.70 20.29
CA VAL A 73 11.18 5.11 20.72
C VAL A 73 9.90 5.50 21.46
N ILE A 74 8.72 5.11 20.96
CA ILE A 74 7.43 5.44 21.58
C ILE A 74 7.34 4.83 22.99
N ARG A 75 7.76 3.57 23.16
CA ARG A 75 7.68 2.85 24.45
C ARG A 75 8.64 3.39 25.50
N GLN A 76 9.82 3.86 25.08
CA GLN A 76 10.88 4.29 26.00
C GLN A 76 10.75 5.76 26.44
N ASN A 77 9.81 6.52 25.88
CA ASN A 77 9.69 7.95 26.12
C ASN A 77 8.33 8.32 26.72
N ASP A 78 8.33 8.71 27.99
CA ASP A 78 7.13 9.10 28.74
C ASP A 78 6.33 10.24 28.08
N ALA A 79 6.97 11.11 27.29
CA ALA A 79 6.28 12.15 26.54
C ALA A 79 5.29 11.59 25.50
N PHE A 80 5.48 10.34 25.09
CA PHE A 80 4.65 9.62 24.12
C PHE A 80 3.71 8.59 24.78
N ALA A 81 3.46 8.67 26.09
CA ALA A 81 2.57 7.74 26.79
C ALA A 81 1.17 7.59 26.13
N HIS A 82 0.63 8.69 25.58
CA HIS A 82 -0.65 8.68 24.85
C HIS A 82 -0.58 7.90 23.52
N LEU A 83 0.56 7.94 22.82
CA LEU A 83 0.82 7.13 21.64
C LEU A 83 1.02 5.67 22.02
N ASN A 84 1.77 5.42 23.10
CA ASN A 84 2.03 4.07 23.59
C ASN A 84 0.73 3.33 23.94
N HIS A 85 -0.22 3.99 24.59
CA HIS A 85 -1.54 3.39 24.85
C HIS A 85 -2.29 2.98 23.58
N ARG A 86 -2.18 3.78 22.51
CA ARG A 86 -2.81 3.46 21.21
C ARG A 86 -2.09 2.31 20.51
N VAL A 87 -0.76 2.30 20.56
CA VAL A 87 0.06 1.17 20.10
C VAL A 87 -0.34 -0.12 20.82
N GLU A 88 -0.43 -0.11 22.15
CA GLU A 88 -0.86 -1.27 22.94
C GLU A 88 -2.26 -1.76 22.53
N ALA A 89 -3.19 -0.84 22.27
CA ALA A 89 -4.52 -1.19 21.77
C ALA A 89 -4.48 -1.82 20.38
N VAL A 90 -3.56 -1.40 19.51
CA VAL A 90 -3.33 -2.01 18.20
C VAL A 90 -2.74 -3.41 18.35
N GLU A 91 -1.66 -3.54 19.13
CA GLU A 91 -0.96 -4.82 19.32
C GLU A 91 -1.81 -5.87 20.04
N ALA A 92 -2.70 -5.46 20.93
CA ALA A 92 -3.63 -6.36 21.60
C ALA A 92 -4.67 -6.98 20.66
N GLN A 93 -4.96 -6.32 19.53
CA GLN A 93 -5.99 -6.75 18.57
C GLN A 93 -5.40 -7.35 17.31
N ARG A 94 -4.23 -6.88 16.88
CA ARG A 94 -3.54 -7.34 15.69
C ARG A 94 -3.24 -8.84 15.79
N LYS A 95 -3.59 -9.56 14.74
CA LYS A 95 -3.36 -11.01 14.63
C LYS A 95 -2.33 -11.35 13.56
N SER A 96 -2.11 -10.45 12.62
CA SER A 96 -1.21 -10.64 11.49
C SER A 96 0.25 -10.35 11.82
N SER A 97 1.10 -11.25 11.37
CA SER A 97 2.55 -11.08 11.36
C SER A 97 2.96 -10.00 10.34
N PRO A 98 4.15 -9.40 10.46
CA PRO A 98 4.65 -8.47 9.45
C PRO A 98 4.63 -9.05 8.03
N LEU A 99 5.10 -10.30 7.88
CA LEU A 99 5.07 -11.01 6.60
C LEU A 99 3.64 -11.27 6.11
N GLY A 100 2.71 -11.56 7.02
CA GLY A 100 1.29 -11.73 6.70
C GLY A 100 0.64 -10.44 6.19
N ARG A 101 0.98 -9.29 6.78
CA ARG A 101 0.48 -7.98 6.32
C ARG A 101 0.99 -7.63 4.93
N GLU A 102 2.28 -7.86 4.67
CA GLU A 102 2.89 -7.68 3.36
C GLU A 102 2.24 -8.59 2.32
N ALA A 103 2.13 -9.90 2.61
CA ALA A 103 1.51 -10.87 1.72
C ALA A 103 0.06 -10.50 1.39
N ARG A 104 -0.73 -10.09 2.39
CA ARG A 104 -2.14 -9.70 2.20
C ARG A 104 -2.28 -8.55 1.20
N ARG A 105 -1.40 -7.54 1.27
CA ARG A 105 -1.42 -6.42 0.31
C ARG A 105 -1.10 -6.82 -1.12
N MET A 106 -0.48 -7.98 -1.31
CA MET A 106 -0.19 -8.57 -2.62
C MET A 106 -1.22 -9.62 -3.05
N GLY A 107 -2.36 -9.74 -2.36
CA GLY A 107 -3.35 -10.80 -2.62
C GLY A 107 -2.88 -12.20 -2.21
N LEU A 108 -1.81 -12.31 -1.41
CA LEU A 108 -1.23 -13.58 -0.98
C LEU A 108 -1.61 -13.93 0.47
N SER A 109 -1.55 -15.22 0.80
CA SER A 109 -1.78 -15.73 2.16
C SER A 109 -0.54 -16.39 2.74
N VAL A 110 -0.24 -16.14 4.01
CA VAL A 110 0.83 -16.81 4.77
C VAL A 110 0.23 -17.86 5.69
N HIS A 111 0.86 -19.03 5.78
CA HIS A 111 0.40 -20.09 6.67
C HIS A 111 0.51 -19.66 8.14
N GLY A 112 -0.61 -19.73 8.88
CA GLY A 112 -0.69 -19.35 10.29
C GLY A 112 -1.16 -17.91 10.52
N ASP A 113 -1.20 -17.08 9.49
CA ASP A 113 -1.80 -15.76 9.53
C ASP A 113 -3.33 -15.82 9.34
N PRO A 114 -4.09 -14.88 9.94
CA PRO A 114 -5.53 -14.81 9.75
C PRO A 114 -5.87 -14.47 8.30
N VAL A 115 -6.89 -15.14 7.77
CA VAL A 115 -7.48 -14.79 6.47
C VAL A 115 -8.48 -13.65 6.69
N PRO A 116 -8.45 -12.58 5.88
CA PRO A 116 -9.43 -11.51 6.00
C PRO A 116 -10.85 -12.04 5.74
N GLN A 117 -11.84 -11.45 6.42
CA GLN A 117 -13.21 -11.96 6.42
C GLN A 117 -14.11 -11.27 5.40
N ILE A 118 -13.72 -10.08 4.95
CA ILE A 118 -14.54 -9.21 4.12
C ILE A 118 -13.82 -9.00 2.79
N LYS A 119 -14.35 -9.56 1.70
CA LYS A 119 -13.87 -9.24 0.36
C LYS A 119 -14.40 -7.89 -0.08
N VAL A 120 -13.53 -6.95 -0.40
CA VAL A 120 -13.93 -5.61 -0.86
C VAL A 120 -14.76 -5.69 -2.14
N ALA A 121 -14.37 -6.57 -3.08
CA ALA A 121 -15.11 -6.82 -4.33
C ALA A 121 -16.50 -7.44 -4.11
N ALA A 122 -16.80 -7.96 -2.92
CA ALA A 122 -18.10 -8.52 -2.57
C ALA A 122 -19.02 -7.53 -1.85
N LEU A 123 -18.56 -6.30 -1.59
CA LEU A 123 -19.37 -5.26 -0.97
C LEU A 123 -20.44 -4.78 -1.96
N SER A 124 -21.67 -4.58 -1.49
CA SER A 124 -22.66 -3.85 -2.28
C SER A 124 -22.19 -2.41 -2.55
N PRO A 125 -22.69 -1.72 -3.59
CA PRO A 125 -22.27 -0.34 -3.89
C PRO A 125 -22.37 0.62 -2.70
N ASP A 126 -23.42 0.49 -1.88
CA ASP A 126 -23.61 1.30 -0.66
C ASP A 126 -22.63 0.93 0.47
N GLU A 127 -22.26 -0.34 0.59
CA GLU A 127 -21.25 -0.79 1.55
C GLU A 127 -19.85 -0.36 1.13
N PHE A 128 -19.52 -0.53 -0.15
CA PHE A 128 -18.26 -0.09 -0.73
C PHE A 128 -18.08 1.42 -0.55
N ARG A 129 -19.12 2.21 -0.86
CA ARG A 129 -19.07 3.66 -0.68
C ARG A 129 -18.86 4.08 0.77
N ARG A 130 -19.50 3.41 1.73
CA ARG A 130 -19.28 3.65 3.17
C ARG A 130 -17.86 3.26 3.61
N PHE A 131 -17.34 2.17 3.06
CA PHE A 131 -15.97 1.74 3.29
C PHE A 131 -14.97 2.78 2.78
N VAL A 132 -15.08 3.20 1.52
CA VAL A 132 -14.25 4.26 0.93
C VAL A 132 -14.36 5.57 1.71
N HIS A 133 -15.58 5.98 2.10
CA HIS A 133 -15.78 7.16 2.93
C HIS A 133 -15.05 7.05 4.28
N THR A 134 -15.06 5.86 4.90
CA THR A 134 -14.34 5.61 6.16
C THR A 134 -12.83 5.75 5.96
N LEU A 135 -12.29 5.16 4.89
CA LEU A 135 -10.87 5.24 4.55
C LEU A 135 -10.43 6.68 4.27
N ALA A 136 -11.14 7.40 3.41
CA ALA A 136 -10.78 8.76 3.01
C ALA A 136 -10.79 9.78 4.18
N ASN A 137 -11.53 9.45 5.25
CA ASN A 137 -11.62 10.26 6.47
C ASN A 137 -10.75 9.74 7.62
N TRP A 138 -9.83 8.82 7.35
CA TRP A 138 -8.96 8.29 8.38
C TRP A 138 -8.04 9.38 9.00
N ARG A 139 -7.70 9.22 10.28
CA ARG A 139 -6.89 10.22 11.02
C ARG A 139 -5.49 10.41 10.45
N LEU A 140 -4.99 9.43 9.69
CA LEU A 140 -3.72 9.50 8.97
C LEU A 140 -3.60 10.75 8.09
N PHE A 141 -4.66 11.09 7.35
CA PHE A 141 -4.68 12.24 6.43
C PHE A 141 -4.55 13.58 7.18
N VAL A 142 -5.26 13.71 8.30
CA VAL A 142 -5.15 14.89 9.18
C VAL A 142 -3.76 15.01 9.77
N SER A 143 -3.15 13.90 10.18
CA SER A 143 -1.78 13.90 10.71
C SER A 143 -0.76 14.28 9.63
N ARG A 144 -0.95 13.83 8.39
CA ARG A 144 -0.11 14.22 7.25
C ARG A 144 -0.16 15.72 6.98
N GLU A 145 -1.35 16.33 7.02
CA GLU A 145 -1.46 17.79 6.84
C GLU A 145 -0.67 18.56 7.91
N ARG A 146 -0.67 18.09 9.15
CA ARG A 146 0.12 18.71 10.24
C ARG A 146 1.61 18.54 10.01
N LEU A 147 2.05 17.36 9.56
CA LEU A 147 3.44 17.11 9.17
C LEU A 147 3.91 18.07 8.07
N VAL A 148 3.17 18.15 6.96
CA VAL A 148 3.53 19.02 5.82
C VAL A 148 3.65 20.48 6.26
N LYS A 149 2.70 21.00 7.04
CA LYS A 149 2.76 22.37 7.58
C LYS A 149 3.99 22.62 8.45
N LEU A 150 4.43 21.63 9.23
CA LEU A 150 5.66 21.73 10.02
C LEU A 150 6.91 21.73 9.14
N MET A 151 6.93 20.93 8.08
CA MET A 151 8.04 20.84 7.14
C MET A 151 8.25 22.14 6.35
N GLU A 152 7.18 22.88 6.06
CA GLU A 152 7.21 24.18 5.38
C GLU A 152 7.69 25.34 6.27
N THR A 153 7.85 25.13 7.59
CA THR A 153 8.23 26.21 8.52
C THR A 153 9.71 26.60 8.39
N ASP A 154 10.00 27.88 8.17
CA ASP A 154 11.36 28.41 7.93
C ASP A 154 12.36 28.18 9.08
N ASN A 155 11.91 28.03 10.33
CA ASN A 155 12.78 27.84 11.50
C ASN A 155 13.07 26.35 11.80
N ARG A 156 13.62 25.66 10.79
CA ARG A 156 13.70 24.20 10.73
C ARG A 156 14.39 23.53 11.92
N ILE A 157 15.45 24.15 12.47
CA ILE A 157 16.21 23.57 13.61
C ILE A 157 15.36 23.48 14.88
N LYS A 158 14.49 24.48 15.16
CA LYS A 158 13.62 24.47 16.33
C LYS A 158 12.39 23.56 16.18
N VAL A 159 12.11 23.12 14.96
CA VAL A 159 10.89 22.35 14.63
C VAL A 159 11.17 20.84 14.57
N LEU A 160 12.44 20.40 14.54
CA LEU A 160 12.80 18.98 14.39
C LEU A 160 12.18 18.05 15.44
N ASP A 161 12.25 18.41 16.72
CA ASP A 161 11.67 17.56 17.77
C ASP A 161 10.14 17.50 17.67
N ARG A 162 9.51 18.61 17.29
CA ARG A 162 8.07 18.66 17.02
C ARG A 162 7.70 17.86 15.76
N LEU A 163 8.54 17.90 14.74
CA LEU A 163 8.36 17.14 13.50
C LEU A 163 8.46 15.64 13.77
N ARG A 164 9.41 15.20 14.59
CA ARG A 164 9.52 13.80 15.04
C ARG A 164 8.28 13.38 15.84
N ALA A 165 7.85 14.19 16.80
CA ALA A 165 6.65 13.90 17.58
C ALA A 165 5.40 13.77 16.70
N GLU A 166 5.22 14.67 15.73
CA GLU A 166 4.11 14.62 14.78
C GLU A 166 4.22 13.41 13.84
N PHE A 167 5.45 13.00 13.48
CA PHE A 167 5.67 11.79 12.70
C PHE A 167 5.27 10.54 13.47
N TYR A 168 5.54 10.47 14.78
CA TYR A 168 5.10 9.35 15.59
C TYR A 168 3.57 9.27 15.71
N GLU A 169 2.87 10.41 15.80
CA GLU A 169 1.40 10.43 15.71
C GLU A 169 0.91 9.92 14.34
N PHE A 170 1.54 10.35 13.25
CA PHE A 170 1.25 9.88 11.90
C PHE A 170 1.45 8.36 11.77
N PHE A 171 2.57 7.85 12.27
CA PHE A 171 2.88 6.42 12.28
C PHE A 171 1.85 5.61 13.08
N VAL A 172 1.44 6.08 14.27
CA VAL A 172 0.38 5.40 15.05
C VAL A 172 -0.95 5.42 14.30
N CYS A 173 -1.30 6.53 13.63
CA CYS A 173 -2.50 6.56 12.78
C CYS A 173 -2.41 5.58 11.59
N TYR A 174 -1.22 5.32 11.06
CA TYR A 174 -0.97 4.26 10.08
C TYR A 174 -1.21 2.88 10.71
N LEU A 175 -0.68 2.59 11.89
CA LEU A 175 -0.90 1.29 12.55
C LEU A 175 -2.39 1.02 12.84
N GLU A 176 -3.15 2.06 13.17
CA GLU A 176 -4.60 1.96 13.35
C GLU A 176 -5.32 1.68 12.02
N LEU A 177 -4.89 2.32 10.91
CA LEU A 177 -5.41 2.04 9.57
C LEU A 177 -5.12 0.59 9.18
N GLU A 178 -3.91 0.14 9.45
CA GLU A 178 -3.43 -1.21 9.19
C GLU A 178 -4.28 -2.26 9.90
N LEU A 179 -4.56 -2.04 11.19
CA LEU A 179 -5.43 -2.90 11.96
C LEU A 179 -6.86 -2.91 11.42
N PHE A 180 -7.38 -1.75 10.99
CA PHE A 180 -8.71 -1.68 10.38
C PHE A 180 -8.79 -2.52 9.10
N LEU A 181 -7.77 -2.41 8.24
CA LEU A 181 -7.68 -3.12 6.97
C LEU A 181 -7.41 -4.63 7.13
N GLU A 182 -7.01 -5.10 8.31
CA GLU A 182 -6.70 -6.51 8.58
C GLU A 182 -7.87 -7.46 8.25
N ASN A 183 -9.11 -7.00 8.41
CA ASN A 183 -10.30 -7.80 8.11
C ASN A 183 -10.75 -7.74 6.65
N TYR A 184 -10.13 -6.89 5.83
CA TYR A 184 -10.49 -6.67 4.43
C TYR A 184 -9.51 -7.35 3.49
N ASP A 185 -10.05 -8.16 2.60
CA ASP A 185 -9.36 -8.75 1.47
C ASP A 185 -9.58 -7.85 0.25
N TYR A 186 -8.48 -7.31 -0.27
CA TYR A 186 -8.46 -6.60 -1.53
C TYR A 186 -7.32 -7.16 -2.37
N ASP A 187 -7.69 -7.81 -3.46
CA ASP A 187 -6.77 -8.23 -4.50
C ASP A 187 -6.80 -7.17 -5.62
N PRO A 188 -5.69 -6.48 -5.92
CA PRO A 188 -5.65 -5.53 -7.03
C PRO A 188 -5.94 -6.19 -8.40
N ASP A 189 -5.81 -7.51 -8.50
CA ASP A 189 -6.12 -8.30 -9.69
C ASP A 189 -7.57 -8.85 -9.69
N ASP A 190 -8.37 -8.63 -8.64
CA ASP A 190 -9.80 -9.02 -8.63
C ASP A 190 -10.53 -8.29 -9.78
N GLY A 191 -11.17 -9.06 -10.67
CA GLY A 191 -11.81 -8.55 -11.89
C GLY A 191 -10.91 -8.47 -13.13
N LEU A 192 -9.62 -8.83 -13.01
CA LEU A 192 -8.72 -9.11 -14.15
C LEU A 192 -8.69 -10.60 -14.52
N GLU A 193 -9.65 -11.40 -14.05
CA GLU A 193 -9.66 -12.82 -14.39
C GLU A 193 -9.74 -13.03 -15.90
N LEU A 194 -8.90 -13.93 -16.41
CA LEU A 194 -8.96 -14.31 -17.81
C LEU A 194 -10.37 -14.84 -18.11
N ARG A 195 -10.99 -14.30 -19.15
CA ARG A 195 -12.31 -14.75 -19.60
C ARG A 195 -12.29 -16.27 -19.82
N PRO A 196 -13.34 -17.01 -19.43
CA PRO A 196 -13.36 -18.47 -19.54
C PRO A 196 -13.01 -18.99 -20.94
N GLU A 197 -13.41 -18.27 -21.99
CA GLU A 197 -13.10 -18.65 -23.37
C GLU A 197 -11.59 -18.54 -23.68
N PHE A 198 -10.92 -17.56 -23.08
CA PHE A 198 -9.47 -17.38 -23.20
C PHE A 198 -8.72 -18.43 -22.38
N ILE A 199 -9.20 -18.77 -21.18
CA ILE A 199 -8.66 -19.90 -20.39
C ILE A 199 -8.79 -21.21 -21.18
N GLU A 200 -9.93 -21.47 -21.80
CA GLU A 200 -10.12 -22.63 -22.67
C GLU A 200 -9.18 -22.60 -23.89
N SER A 201 -8.98 -21.44 -24.50
CA SER A 201 -8.04 -21.27 -25.60
C SER A 201 -6.62 -21.63 -25.18
N LEU A 202 -6.16 -21.11 -24.04
CA LEU A 202 -4.85 -21.43 -23.47
C LEU A 202 -4.70 -22.92 -23.17
N LYS A 203 -5.73 -23.56 -22.60
CA LYS A 203 -5.72 -25.01 -22.35
C LYS A 203 -5.63 -25.84 -23.63
N ARG A 204 -6.37 -25.47 -24.68
CA ARG A 204 -6.31 -26.13 -25.99
C ARG A 204 -4.95 -25.95 -26.65
N GLU A 205 -4.36 -24.77 -26.53
CA GLU A 205 -3.04 -24.46 -27.07
C GLU A 205 -1.93 -25.23 -26.31
N GLU A 206 -2.05 -25.33 -24.99
CA GLU A 206 -1.16 -26.16 -24.17
C GLU A 206 -1.27 -27.65 -24.53
N GLU A 207 -2.48 -28.18 -24.73
CA GLU A 207 -2.69 -29.56 -25.20
C GLU A 207 -2.13 -29.79 -26.61
N TYR A 208 -2.30 -28.83 -27.52
CA TYR A 208 -1.69 -28.87 -28.85
C TYR A 208 -0.16 -28.93 -28.75
N ILE A 209 0.45 -28.07 -27.94
CA ILE A 209 1.90 -28.06 -27.71
C ILE A 209 2.36 -29.39 -27.09
N ARG A 210 1.67 -29.89 -26.06
CA ARG A 210 1.99 -31.16 -25.38
C ARG A 210 1.86 -32.36 -26.30
N SER A 211 0.97 -32.31 -27.30
CA SER A 211 0.81 -33.36 -28.32
C SER A 211 1.79 -33.25 -29.49
N GLY A 212 2.82 -32.39 -29.39
CA GLY A 212 3.85 -32.20 -30.42
C GLY A 212 3.46 -31.17 -31.48
N GLY A 213 2.53 -30.27 -31.15
CA GLY A 213 2.14 -29.15 -31.97
C GLY A 213 3.31 -28.23 -32.30
N LYS A 214 3.20 -27.52 -33.43
CA LYS A 214 4.24 -26.64 -33.92
C LYS A 214 4.39 -25.45 -32.97
N MET A 215 5.55 -25.37 -32.30
CA MET A 215 5.97 -24.17 -31.58
C MET A 215 6.73 -23.24 -32.51
N PHE A 216 6.59 -21.94 -32.29
CA PHE A 216 7.32 -20.91 -33.02
C PHE A 216 8.42 -20.36 -32.13
N THR A 217 9.60 -20.12 -32.69
CA THR A 217 10.68 -19.44 -31.97
C THR A 217 10.37 -17.95 -31.86
N LEU A 218 10.98 -17.28 -30.87
CA LEU A 218 10.90 -15.83 -30.72
C LEU A 218 11.37 -15.11 -32.00
N GLU A 219 12.39 -15.65 -32.69
CA GLU A 219 12.85 -15.13 -33.98
C GLU A 219 11.82 -15.28 -35.10
N GLU A 220 11.09 -16.40 -35.15
CA GLU A 220 10.02 -16.63 -36.13
C GLU A 220 8.85 -15.66 -35.91
N VAL A 221 8.42 -15.48 -34.66
CA VAL A 221 7.36 -14.53 -34.29
C VAL A 221 7.78 -13.09 -34.58
N ALA A 222 9.02 -12.71 -34.25
CA ALA A 222 9.52 -11.38 -34.51
C ALA A 222 9.63 -11.06 -36.01
N ALA A 223 10.06 -12.04 -36.81
CA ALA A 223 10.07 -11.91 -38.27
C ALA A 223 8.67 -11.72 -38.86
N GLU A 224 7.67 -12.44 -38.34
CA GLU A 224 6.27 -12.33 -38.77
C GLU A 224 5.64 -10.99 -38.37
N LEU A 225 5.99 -10.46 -37.19
CA LEU A 225 5.51 -9.16 -36.69
C LEU A 225 6.33 -7.96 -37.20
N GLY A 226 7.37 -8.18 -38.01
CA GLY A 226 8.25 -7.13 -38.52
C GLY A 226 9.11 -6.46 -37.44
N ILE A 227 9.33 -7.13 -36.31
CA ILE A 227 10.09 -6.64 -35.17
C ILE A 227 11.54 -7.09 -35.30
N SER A 228 12.47 -6.15 -35.19
CA SER A 228 13.91 -6.47 -35.14
C SER A 228 14.31 -6.77 -33.70
N LEU A 229 14.60 -8.03 -33.38
CA LEU A 229 15.13 -8.41 -32.07
C LEU A 229 16.60 -7.98 -31.96
N ASN A 230 16.86 -6.90 -31.20
CA ASN A 230 18.23 -6.55 -30.83
C ASN A 230 18.74 -7.56 -29.79
N ARG A 231 19.63 -8.46 -30.22
CA ARG A 231 20.34 -9.36 -29.32
C ARG A 231 21.38 -8.59 -28.50
N SER A 232 20.97 -8.05 -27.37
CA SER A 232 21.89 -7.75 -26.27
C SER A 232 21.97 -8.98 -25.37
N SER A 233 22.78 -9.96 -25.76
CA SER A 233 23.19 -11.04 -24.85
C SER A 233 24.35 -10.55 -23.99
N VAL A 234 24.27 -10.71 -22.67
CA VAL A 234 25.21 -11.56 -21.91
C VAL A 234 24.53 -11.91 -20.57
N CYS A 235 24.19 -13.19 -20.37
CA CYS A 235 24.41 -13.84 -19.08
C CYS A 235 25.37 -15.00 -19.38
N GLU A 236 26.58 -14.92 -18.81
CA GLU A 236 27.38 -16.11 -18.47
C GLU A 236 26.81 -16.78 -17.23
#